data_AF-A0A2N1XRE6-F1
#
_entry.id   AF-A0A2N1XRE6-F1
#
_cell.length_a   1.000
_cell.length_b   1.000
_cell.length_c   1.000
_cell.angle_alpha   90.00
_cell.angle_beta   90.00
_cell.angle_gamma   90.00
#
_symmetry.space_group_name_H-M   'P 1'
#
loop_
_entity.id
_entity.type
_entity.pdbx_description
1 polymer ?
#
loop_
_entity_poly.entity_id
_entity_poly.type
_entity_poly.pdbx_seq_one_letter_code
_entity_poly.pdbx_strand_id
1 'polypeptide(L)'
;MKIPTHLKNIIIAAVTGMAIAAMVSGCSDEQKPKTKTPVKSAKINTHNGFDHAHGKDVSDFEKHKFEHEFADQCVAREVQQAVNKNDAKARFTKPCMCIAKFMMKDLTAREAEKFLDEHKNTQSLRIRFENAAYHCLQDTNQPKAPDLFGKR
;
A
#
# COMPACT_ATOMS: atom_id res chain seq x y z
N MET A 1 51.46 -5.65 -19.98
CA MET A 1 51.83 -5.65 -18.55
C MET A 1 50.85 -6.55 -17.79
N LYS A 2 51.30 -7.68 -17.21
CA LYS A 2 50.42 -8.63 -16.51
C LYS A 2 50.38 -8.27 -15.03
N ILE A 3 49.21 -7.90 -14.52
CA ILE A 3 49.01 -7.53 -13.11
C ILE A 3 48.86 -8.82 -12.28
N PRO A 4 49.60 -8.97 -11.17
CA PRO A 4 49.55 -10.17 -10.32
C PRO A 4 48.17 -10.36 -9.69
N THR A 5 47.73 -11.62 -9.62
CA THR A 5 46.37 -12.05 -9.21
C THR A 5 45.98 -11.58 -7.81
N HIS A 6 46.94 -11.51 -6.87
CA HIS A 6 46.69 -10.98 -5.53
C HIS A 6 46.32 -9.49 -5.52
N LEU A 7 46.87 -8.70 -6.43
CA LEU A 7 46.55 -7.27 -6.54
C LEU A 7 45.13 -7.07 -7.11
N LYS A 8 44.69 -7.94 -8.01
CA LYS A 8 43.30 -7.94 -8.54
C LYS A 8 42.28 -8.24 -7.43
N ASN A 9 42.55 -9.23 -6.57
CA ASN A 9 41.62 -9.61 -5.50
C ASN A 9 41.51 -8.52 -4.41
N ILE A 10 42.60 -7.79 -4.12
CA ILE A 10 42.58 -6.65 -3.19
C ILE A 10 41.76 -5.48 -3.77
N ILE A 11 41.92 -5.19 -5.06
CA ILE A 11 41.16 -4.13 -5.73
C ILE A 11 39.66 -4.47 -5.75
N ILE A 12 39.30 -5.73 -6.01
CA ILE A 12 37.89 -6.16 -6.01
C ILE A 12 37.28 -6.00 -4.61
N ALA A 13 37.98 -6.40 -3.54
CA ALA A 13 37.49 -6.29 -2.17
C ALA A 13 37.32 -4.83 -1.69
N ALA A 14 38.21 -3.92 -2.13
CA ALA A 14 38.11 -2.51 -1.79
C ALA A 14 36.91 -1.81 -2.47
N VAL A 15 36.55 -2.22 -3.69
CA VAL A 15 35.43 -1.64 -4.43
C VAL A 15 34.08 -2.09 -3.88
N THR A 16 33.94 -3.34 -3.42
CA THR A 16 32.68 -3.82 -2.80
C THR A 16 32.43 -3.25 -1.41
N GLY A 17 33.46 -2.94 -0.62
CA GLY A 17 33.30 -2.33 0.71
C GLY A 17 32.77 -0.89 0.67
N MET A 18 33.17 -0.11 -0.35
CA MET A 18 32.79 1.30 -0.46
C MET A 18 31.35 1.51 -0.96
N ALA A 19 30.74 0.51 -1.61
CA ALA A 19 29.36 0.57 -2.08
C ALA A 19 28.31 0.43 -0.96
N ILE A 20 28.65 -0.21 0.16
CA ILE A 20 27.68 -0.50 1.23
C ILE A 20 27.49 0.71 2.17
N ALA A 21 28.48 1.61 2.28
CA ALA A 21 28.40 2.79 3.15
C ALA A 21 27.59 3.95 2.54
N ALA A 22 27.31 3.94 1.24
CA ALA A 22 26.62 5.03 0.53
C ALA A 22 25.08 4.93 0.55
N MET A 23 24.50 3.87 1.13
CA MET A 23 23.05 3.63 1.09
C MET A 23 22.29 4.06 2.36
N VAL A 24 22.97 4.67 3.36
CA VAL A 24 22.36 5.08 4.64
C VAL A 24 22.10 6.59 4.79
N SER A 25 22.42 7.42 3.79
CA SER A 25 22.03 8.83 3.76
C SER A 25 20.76 9.03 2.92
N GLY A 26 19.60 8.69 3.49
CA GLY A 26 18.32 8.85 2.80
C GLY A 26 17.11 8.73 3.72
N CYS A 27 17.01 9.59 4.74
CA CYS A 27 15.75 10.06 5.37
C CYS A 27 16.05 11.09 6.48
N SER A 28 16.33 12.36 6.12
CA SER A 28 15.97 13.49 6.99
C SER A 28 15.73 14.72 6.12
N ASP A 29 14.47 14.97 5.77
CA ASP A 29 14.04 16.25 5.23
C ASP A 29 13.77 17.19 6.43
N GLU A 30 14.83 17.76 6.96
CA GLU A 30 14.77 18.76 8.03
C GLU A 30 14.82 20.16 7.41
N GLN A 31 13.66 20.70 7.08
CA GLN A 31 13.50 22.10 6.72
C GLN A 31 12.93 22.91 7.90
N LYS A 32 13.80 23.71 8.54
CA LYS A 32 13.44 24.91 9.35
C LYS A 32 14.09 26.10 8.66
N PRO A 33 13.51 27.34 8.62
CA PRO A 33 13.07 28.11 9.80
C PRO A 33 11.79 28.98 9.52
N LYS A 34 11.12 29.78 10.39
CA LYS A 34 11.48 30.77 11.42
C LYS A 34 10.26 31.10 12.33
N THR A 35 10.56 31.36 13.61
CA THR A 35 10.04 32.40 14.53
C THR A 35 8.53 32.60 14.82
N LYS A 36 8.17 32.20 16.05
CA LYS A 36 7.29 32.79 17.09
C LYS A 36 6.45 34.06 16.77
N THR A 37 5.14 33.95 17.00
CA THR A 37 4.35 34.90 17.84
C THR A 37 3.10 34.20 18.42
N PRO A 38 2.67 34.47 19.67
CA PRO A 38 1.60 33.75 20.36
C PRO A 38 0.33 34.59 20.49
N VAL A 39 -0.82 34.19 19.90
CA VAL A 39 -2.10 34.83 20.25
C VAL A 39 -3.31 33.88 20.08
N LYS A 40 -3.98 33.69 21.22
CA LYS A 40 -5.41 33.39 21.47
C LYS A 40 -5.93 31.96 21.30
N SER A 41 -6.22 31.41 22.48
CA SER A 41 -7.09 30.27 22.79
C SER A 41 -8.40 30.28 21.99
N ALA A 42 -8.61 29.23 21.21
CA ALA A 42 -9.92 28.81 20.73
C ALA A 42 -10.03 27.29 20.90
N LYS A 43 -11.02 26.88 21.70
CA LYS A 43 -11.55 25.51 21.92
C LYS A 43 -10.67 24.36 21.43
N ILE A 44 -9.90 23.80 22.35
CA ILE A 44 -9.31 22.46 22.19
C ILE A 44 -10.44 21.46 22.38
N ASN A 45 -11.02 20.97 21.29
CA ASN A 45 -11.55 19.61 21.30
C ASN A 45 -10.32 18.71 21.41
N THR A 46 -10.17 18.04 22.55
CA THR A 46 -9.11 17.10 22.85
C THR A 46 -9.18 15.91 21.88
N HIS A 47 -8.59 16.06 20.70
CA HIS A 47 -8.03 14.91 19.98
C HIS A 47 -6.70 14.60 20.63
N ASN A 48 -6.54 13.35 21.05
CA ASN A 48 -5.28 12.86 21.62
C ASN A 48 -4.16 13.15 20.62
N GLY A 49 -2.97 13.54 21.09
CA GLY A 49 -1.81 13.87 20.23
C GLY A 49 -1.26 12.71 19.37
N PHE A 50 -1.96 11.57 19.37
CA PHE A 50 -1.72 10.39 18.54
C PHE A 50 -2.84 10.14 17.52
N ASP A 51 -3.91 10.94 17.49
CA ASP A 51 -4.87 10.93 16.38
C ASP A 51 -4.18 11.56 15.17
N HIS A 52 -3.60 10.70 14.33
CA HIS A 52 -3.17 11.10 13.02
C HIS A 52 -4.34 11.79 12.33
N ALA A 53 -4.16 13.04 11.92
CA ALA A 53 -5.17 13.77 11.17
C ALA A 53 -5.57 12.90 9.96
N HIS A 54 -6.76 12.30 10.03
CA HIS A 54 -7.40 11.74 8.86
C HIS A 54 -7.50 12.92 7.89
N GLY A 55 -6.82 12.81 6.74
CA GLY A 55 -6.87 13.85 5.72
C GLY A 55 -8.33 14.17 5.37
N LYS A 56 -8.57 15.26 4.64
CA LYS A 56 -9.94 15.59 4.21
C LYS A 56 -10.66 14.37 3.64
N ASP A 57 -11.93 14.21 4.05
CA ASP A 57 -12.78 13.15 3.53
C ASP A 57 -12.93 13.28 2.02
N VAL A 58 -12.92 12.13 1.34
CA VAL A 58 -13.13 12.02 -0.12
C VAL A 58 -14.61 12.22 -0.42
N SER A 59 -14.94 12.93 -1.51
CA SER A 59 -16.33 13.04 -1.96
C SER A 59 -16.90 11.69 -2.39
N ASP A 60 -18.22 11.49 -2.29
CA ASP A 60 -18.84 10.22 -2.69
C ASP A 60 -18.62 9.88 -4.17
N PHE A 61 -18.55 10.89 -5.03
CA PHE A 61 -18.25 10.72 -6.45
C PHE A 61 -16.84 10.16 -6.66
N GLU A 62 -15.83 10.74 -5.99
CA GLU A 62 -14.44 10.26 -6.06
C GLU A 62 -14.28 8.88 -5.43
N LYS A 63 -15.01 8.58 -4.34
CA LYS A 63 -15.04 7.24 -3.75
C LYS A 63 -15.56 6.20 -4.76
N HIS A 64 -16.65 6.50 -5.45
CA HIS A 64 -17.22 5.59 -6.44
C HIS A 64 -16.29 5.40 -7.64
N LYS A 65 -15.68 6.48 -8.14
CA LYS A 65 -14.66 6.40 -9.19
C LYS A 65 -13.48 5.54 -8.75
N PHE A 66 -12.98 5.76 -7.53
CA PHE A 66 -11.92 4.97 -6.93
C PHE A 66 -12.29 3.50 -6.79
N GLU A 67 -13.50 3.18 -6.33
CA GLU A 67 -13.97 1.80 -6.18
C GLU A 67 -13.86 1.03 -7.49
N HIS A 68 -14.39 1.60 -8.57
CA HIS A 68 -14.41 0.96 -9.87
C HIS A 68 -13.01 0.86 -10.48
N GLU A 69 -12.25 1.96 -10.52
CA GLU A 69 -10.90 1.93 -11.09
C GLU A 69 -9.97 1.00 -10.31
N PHE A 70 -10.07 0.99 -8.98
CA PHE A 70 -9.29 0.08 -8.17
C PHE A 70 -9.64 -1.39 -8.42
N ALA A 71 -10.94 -1.70 -8.46
CA ALA A 71 -11.39 -3.06 -8.74
C ALA A 71 -10.95 -3.53 -10.13
N ASP A 72 -11.04 -2.67 -11.14
CA ASP A 72 -10.62 -2.99 -12.51
C ASP A 72 -9.11 -3.22 -12.60
N GLN A 73 -8.30 -2.37 -11.95
CA GLN A 73 -6.84 -2.59 -11.87
C GLN A 73 -6.48 -3.88 -11.13
N CYS A 74 -7.21 -4.21 -10.06
CA CYS A 74 -7.05 -5.47 -9.34
C CYS A 74 -7.34 -6.66 -10.27
N VAL A 75 -8.49 -6.68 -10.95
CA VAL A 75 -8.84 -7.77 -11.88
C VAL A 75 -7.83 -7.88 -13.01
N ALA A 76 -7.42 -6.75 -13.59
CA ALA A 76 -6.44 -6.73 -14.69
C ALA A 76 -5.11 -7.38 -14.28
N ARG A 77 -4.61 -7.08 -13.07
CA ARG A 77 -3.37 -7.66 -12.53
C ARG A 77 -3.47 -9.18 -12.39
N GLU A 78 -4.57 -9.66 -11.82
CA GLU A 78 -4.76 -11.09 -11.57
C GLU A 78 -4.99 -11.87 -12.87
N VAL A 79 -5.73 -11.28 -13.82
CA VAL A 79 -5.98 -11.88 -15.14
C VAL A 79 -4.71 -11.93 -15.98
N GLN A 80 -3.82 -10.93 -15.87
CA GLN A 80 -2.53 -10.94 -16.56
C GLN A 80 -1.64 -12.12 -16.14
N GLN A 81 -1.75 -12.56 -14.88
CA GLN A 81 -0.97 -13.68 -14.35
C GLN A 81 -1.64 -15.05 -14.59
N ALA A 82 -2.87 -15.08 -15.12
CA ALA A 82 -3.64 -16.31 -15.27
C ALA A 82 -3.41 -17.00 -16.62
N VAL A 83 -3.43 -18.34 -16.59
CA VAL A 83 -3.38 -19.18 -17.80
C VAL A 83 -4.69 -19.10 -18.60
N ASN A 84 -5.85 -19.20 -17.92
CA ASN A 84 -7.16 -18.96 -18.52
C ASN A 84 -7.72 -17.61 -18.06
N LYS A 85 -7.70 -16.63 -18.96
CA LYS A 85 -8.09 -15.24 -18.69
C LYS A 85 -9.57 -15.08 -18.38
N ASN A 86 -10.45 -15.84 -19.03
CA ASN A 86 -11.89 -15.71 -18.87
C ASN A 86 -12.34 -16.22 -17.51
N ASP A 87 -11.86 -17.40 -17.12
CA ASP A 87 -12.15 -18.00 -15.82
C ASP A 87 -11.56 -17.14 -14.69
N ALA A 88 -10.33 -16.63 -14.88
CA ALA A 88 -9.70 -15.73 -13.92
C ALA A 88 -10.51 -14.44 -13.73
N LYS A 89 -10.98 -13.82 -14.81
CA LYS A 89 -11.80 -12.61 -14.73
C LYS A 89 -13.06 -12.86 -13.91
N ALA A 90 -13.77 -13.95 -14.17
CA ALA A 90 -14.96 -14.32 -13.41
C ALA A 90 -14.63 -14.57 -11.92
N ARG A 91 -13.51 -15.25 -11.63
CA ARG A 91 -13.07 -15.57 -10.28
C ARG A 91 -12.68 -14.34 -9.47
N PHE A 92 -12.00 -13.38 -10.09
CA PHE A 92 -11.40 -12.24 -9.39
C PHE A 92 -12.28 -11.01 -9.32
N THR A 93 -13.31 -10.88 -10.18
CA THR A 93 -14.25 -9.74 -10.15
C THR A 93 -14.85 -9.53 -8.75
N LYS A 94 -15.42 -10.57 -8.14
CA LYS A 94 -16.10 -10.45 -6.85
C LYS A 94 -15.13 -10.12 -5.68
N PRO A 95 -13.99 -10.81 -5.53
CA PRO A 95 -12.99 -10.44 -4.52
C PRO A 95 -12.43 -9.02 -4.71
N CYS A 96 -12.08 -8.63 -5.94
CA CYS A 96 -11.53 -7.29 -6.20
C CYS A 96 -12.53 -6.18 -5.87
N MET A 97 -13.82 -6.37 -6.17
CA MET A 97 -14.88 -5.44 -5.75
C MET A 97 -15.03 -5.36 -4.22
N CYS A 98 -14.95 -6.49 -3.52
CA CYS A 98 -14.98 -6.49 -2.05
C CYS A 98 -13.81 -5.67 -1.46
N ILE A 99 -12.61 -5.89 -2.00
CA ILE A 99 -11.41 -5.18 -1.58
C ILE A 99 -11.57 -3.68 -1.83
N ALA A 100 -12.01 -3.28 -3.02
CA ALA A 100 -12.23 -1.88 -3.37
C ALA A 100 -13.20 -1.19 -2.38
N LYS A 101 -14.32 -1.85 -2.07
CA LYS A 101 -15.29 -1.37 -1.06
C LYS A 101 -14.70 -1.23 0.32
N PHE A 102 -13.86 -2.18 0.73
CA PHE A 102 -13.20 -2.11 2.02
C PHE A 102 -12.25 -0.92 2.08
N MET A 103 -11.51 -0.65 1.01
CA MET A 103 -10.55 0.44 0.99
C MET A 103 -11.19 1.84 1.02
N MET A 104 -12.43 1.99 0.57
CA MET A 104 -13.15 3.27 0.61
C MET A 104 -13.44 3.78 2.04
N LYS A 105 -13.44 2.90 3.05
CA LYS A 105 -13.87 3.24 4.42
C LYS A 105 -13.03 4.36 5.04
N ASP A 106 -11.71 4.26 4.86
CA ASP A 106 -10.73 5.21 5.42
C ASP A 106 -9.93 5.91 4.32
N LEU A 107 -10.49 5.99 3.11
CA LEU A 107 -9.82 6.63 1.98
C LEU A 107 -9.78 8.15 2.20
N THR A 108 -8.58 8.73 2.15
CA THR A 108 -8.40 10.18 2.26
C THR A 108 -8.36 10.84 0.88
N ALA A 109 -8.76 12.11 0.77
CA ALA A 109 -8.78 12.85 -0.49
C ALA A 109 -7.42 12.82 -1.20
N ARG A 110 -6.32 12.91 -0.43
CA ARG A 110 -4.95 12.84 -0.97
C ARG A 110 -4.58 11.48 -1.55
N GLU A 111 -5.14 10.40 -1.04
CA GLU A 111 -4.87 9.06 -1.53
C GLU A 111 -5.74 8.74 -2.74
N ALA A 112 -6.99 9.21 -2.75
CA ALA A 112 -7.86 9.14 -3.92
C ALA A 112 -7.25 9.93 -5.09
N GLU A 113 -6.83 11.18 -4.86
CA GLU A 113 -6.16 12.03 -5.86
C GLU A 113 -4.89 11.34 -6.42
N LYS A 114 -4.02 10.83 -5.53
CA LYS A 114 -2.81 10.12 -5.96
C LYS A 114 -3.10 8.87 -6.78
N PHE A 115 -4.16 8.15 -6.46
CA PHE A 115 -4.53 6.95 -7.18
C PHE A 115 -5.21 7.26 -8.52
N LEU A 116 -6.21 8.14 -8.52
CA LEU A 116 -7.05 8.46 -9.67
C LEU A 116 -6.33 9.35 -10.69
N ASP A 117 -5.60 10.36 -10.22
CA ASP A 117 -5.01 11.37 -11.10
C ASP A 117 -3.53 11.06 -11.35
N GLU A 118 -2.77 10.78 -10.28
CA GLU A 118 -1.33 10.48 -10.41
C GLU A 118 -1.02 9.02 -10.74
N HIS A 119 -2.01 8.11 -10.71
CA HIS A 119 -1.83 6.67 -10.93
C HIS A 119 -0.77 6.04 -10.01
N LYS A 120 -0.62 6.57 -8.79
CA LYS A 120 0.36 6.14 -7.79
C LYS A 120 -0.30 5.35 -6.68
N ASN A 121 0.23 4.15 -6.45
CA ASN A 121 -0.11 3.35 -5.28
C ASN A 121 0.73 3.81 -4.08
N THR A 122 0.11 4.48 -3.12
CA THR A 122 0.78 4.86 -1.86
C THR A 122 1.04 3.64 -0.98
N GLN A 123 2.03 3.73 -0.09
CA GLN A 123 2.28 2.65 0.89
C GLN A 123 1.08 2.42 1.82
N SER A 124 0.37 3.49 2.19
CA SER A 124 -0.86 3.40 2.97
C SER A 124 -1.98 2.66 2.23
N LEU A 125 -2.13 2.86 0.92
CA LEU A 125 -3.06 2.08 0.08
C LEU A 125 -2.66 0.61 0.03
N ARG A 126 -1.37 0.32 -0.11
CA ARG A 126 -0.86 -1.05 -0.11
C ARG A 126 -1.14 -1.79 1.20
N ILE A 127 -0.84 -1.18 2.34
CA ILE A 127 -1.09 -1.79 3.65
C ILE A 127 -2.60 -2.08 3.83
N ARG A 128 -3.45 -1.13 3.43
CA ARG A 128 -4.91 -1.34 3.49
C ARG A 128 -5.39 -2.41 2.52
N PHE A 129 -4.79 -2.50 1.34
CA PHE A 129 -5.07 -3.58 0.41
C PHE A 129 -4.78 -4.95 1.03
N GLU A 130 -3.65 -5.13 1.72
CA GLU A 130 -3.30 -6.41 2.37
C GLU A 130 -4.33 -6.81 3.45
N ASN A 131 -4.78 -5.85 4.25
CA ASN A 131 -5.86 -6.06 5.23
C ASN A 131 -7.21 -6.37 4.56
N ALA A 132 -7.58 -5.61 3.52
CA ALA A 132 -8.78 -5.84 2.75
C ALA A 132 -8.79 -7.19 2.05
N ALA A 133 -7.66 -7.62 1.49
CA ALA A 133 -7.49 -8.91 0.86
C ALA A 133 -7.65 -10.04 1.86
N TYR A 134 -7.08 -9.91 3.06
CA TYR A 134 -7.29 -10.84 4.16
C TYR A 134 -8.80 -11.00 4.45
N HIS A 135 -9.51 -9.89 4.64
CA HIS A 135 -10.94 -9.91 4.92
C HIS A 135 -11.77 -10.53 3.79
N CYS A 136 -11.54 -10.10 2.55
CA CYS A 136 -12.36 -10.48 1.40
C CYS A 136 -12.05 -11.88 0.84
N LEU A 137 -10.84 -12.41 1.05
CA LEU A 137 -10.46 -13.73 0.53
C LEU A 137 -10.65 -14.84 1.57
N GLN A 138 -10.55 -14.54 2.86
CA GLN A 138 -10.72 -15.56 3.90
C GLN A 138 -12.15 -16.06 4.04
N ASP A 139 -13.16 -15.20 3.87
CA ASP A 139 -14.57 -15.61 3.92
C ASP A 139 -14.91 -16.67 2.86
N THR A 140 -14.15 -16.72 1.75
CA THR A 140 -14.35 -17.74 0.71
C THR A 140 -13.59 -19.04 0.93
N ASN A 141 -12.62 -19.07 1.85
CA ASN A 141 -11.72 -20.21 2.08
C ASN A 141 -11.74 -20.72 3.52
N GLN A 142 -12.78 -20.40 4.31
CA GLN A 142 -12.92 -21.05 5.61
C GLN A 142 -13.03 -22.56 5.40
N PRO A 143 -12.13 -23.37 5.99
CA PRO A 143 -12.23 -24.82 5.88
C PRO A 143 -13.58 -25.23 6.45
N LYS A 144 -14.39 -25.91 5.63
CA LYS A 144 -15.62 -26.55 6.14
C LYS A 144 -15.19 -27.42 7.31
N ALA A 145 -15.75 -27.18 8.49
CA ALA A 145 -15.47 -27.99 9.66
C ALA A 145 -15.67 -29.47 9.26
N PRO A 146 -14.74 -30.37 9.61
CA PRO A 146 -14.94 -31.79 9.32
C PRO A 146 -16.27 -32.21 9.95
N ASP A 147 -17.11 -32.88 9.17
CA ASP A 147 -18.36 -33.43 9.67
C ASP A 147 -18.01 -34.63 10.57
N LEU A 148 -17.68 -34.35 11.83
CA LEU A 148 -17.22 -35.34 12.80
C LEU A 148 -18.35 -36.31 13.22
N PHE A 149 -19.59 -35.98 12.90
CA PHE A 149 -20.77 -36.76 13.27
C PHE A 149 -21.76 -36.77 12.11
N GLY A 150 -21.38 -37.45 11.02
CA GLY A 150 -22.26 -37.69 9.88
C GLY A 150 -23.64 -38.15 10.35
N LYS A 151 -24.65 -37.32 10.10
CA LYS A 151 -26.04 -37.67 10.43
C LYS A 151 -26.46 -38.86 9.59
N ARG A 152 -26.90 -39.92 10.28
CA ARG A 152 -27.64 -41.06 9.73
C ARG A 152 -29.00 -40.62 9.21
#